data_AF-A0A497KZ93-F1
#
_entry.id   AF-A0A497KZ93-F1
#
_cell.length_a   1.000
_cell.length_b   1.000
_cell.length_c   1.000
_cell.angle_alpha   90.00
_cell.angle_beta   90.00
_cell.angle_gamma   90.00
#
_symmetry.space_group_name_H-M   'P 1'
#
loop_
_entity.id
_entity.type
_entity.pdbx_description
1 polymer ?
#
loop_
_entity_poly.entity_id
_entity_poly.type
_entity_poly.pdbx_seq_one_letter_code
_entity_poly.pdbx_strand_id
1 'polypeptide(L)'
;VELVFFDAEDSGYYEGWSWIVGSTHYVAELPPERRSTIRAMVLLDMVGDANLQLKRELSSTRSLQDQVWSIAASLGHDDVFLSSYGGSIIDDHRPFLDCGIPALDIIQHDPFPWYWHTLEDTPDKCAAGSLEAVGRVIEAFVAQTAHQSTTFEPDGLSAGPVVLTLAIAAPVLVAVLYLRCRRPGHK
;
A
#
# COMPACT_ATOMS: atom_id res chain seq x y z
N VAL A 1 13.32 -7.71 11.94
CA VAL A 1 11.85 -7.55 12.07
C VAL A 1 11.63 -6.50 13.12
N GLU A 2 10.83 -5.48 12.82
CA GLU A 2 10.49 -4.40 13.73
C GLU A 2 8.96 -4.38 13.85
N LEU A 3 8.46 -4.26 15.07
CA LEU A 3 7.05 -4.02 15.34
C LEU A 3 6.91 -2.55 15.71
N VAL A 4 6.06 -1.85 14.99
CA VAL A 4 5.84 -0.41 15.16
C VAL A 4 4.34 -0.21 15.37
N PHE A 5 3.98 0.53 16.41
CA PHE A 5 2.61 0.90 16.72
C PHE A 5 2.50 2.41 16.48
N PHE A 6 1.79 2.79 15.42
CA PHE A 6 1.57 4.19 15.10
C PHE A 6 0.49 4.78 16.00
N ASP A 7 0.64 6.05 16.33
CA ASP A 7 -0.31 6.81 17.12
C ASP A 7 -1.03 7.83 16.21
N ALA A 8 -2.21 8.28 16.62
CA ALA A 8 -3.02 9.26 15.89
C ALA A 8 -3.27 8.93 14.40
N GLU A 9 -3.49 7.65 14.09
CA GLU A 9 -3.99 7.19 12.79
C GLU A 9 -5.43 7.69 12.60
N ASP A 10 -6.32 7.32 13.52
CA ASP A 10 -7.77 7.55 13.47
C ASP A 10 -8.23 8.92 14.04
N SER A 11 -7.31 9.89 14.09
CA SER A 11 -7.59 11.24 14.62
C SER A 11 -8.07 12.23 13.55
N GLY A 12 -8.44 11.74 12.36
CA GLY A 12 -8.81 12.60 11.24
C GLY A 12 -9.99 13.51 11.55
N TYR A 13 -9.94 14.73 11.03
CA TYR A 13 -10.93 15.80 11.24
C TYR A 13 -11.06 16.33 12.67
N TYR A 14 -10.45 15.68 13.67
CA TYR A 14 -10.39 16.21 15.03
C TYR A 14 -9.46 17.43 15.06
N GLU A 15 -9.99 18.62 15.38
CA GLU A 15 -9.22 19.87 15.43
C GLU A 15 -8.38 20.19 14.18
N GLY A 16 -8.82 19.72 13.00
CA GLY A 16 -8.13 19.93 11.73
C GLY A 16 -6.95 18.98 11.48
N TRP A 17 -6.82 17.90 12.27
CA TRP A 17 -5.85 16.85 12.03
C TRP A 17 -6.16 16.07 10.76
N SER A 18 -5.11 15.65 10.06
CA SER A 18 -5.19 14.63 9.01
C SER A 18 -5.31 13.23 9.63
N TRP A 19 -5.66 12.24 8.83
CA TRP A 19 -5.47 10.83 9.15
C TRP A 19 -3.98 10.46 9.17
N ILE A 20 -3.62 9.28 9.71
CA ILE A 20 -2.30 8.63 9.57
C ILE A 20 -1.12 9.51 10.03
N VAL A 21 -1.33 10.36 11.04
CA VAL A 21 -0.33 11.38 11.44
C VAL A 21 0.94 10.72 12.00
N GLY A 22 0.80 9.68 12.81
CA GLY A 22 1.93 8.98 13.42
C GLY A 22 2.83 8.32 12.39
N SER A 23 2.27 7.56 11.44
CA SER A 23 3.06 6.92 10.38
C SER A 23 3.69 7.95 9.44
N THR A 24 2.97 9.03 9.11
CA THR A 24 3.49 10.14 8.30
C THR A 24 4.70 10.76 8.98
N HIS A 25 4.61 11.06 10.28
CA HIS A 25 5.74 11.59 11.05
C HIS A 25 6.89 10.59 11.14
N TYR A 26 6.60 9.31 11.43
CA TYR A 26 7.61 8.26 11.52
C TYR A 26 8.42 8.13 10.23
N VAL A 27 7.75 8.03 9.08
CA VAL A 27 8.44 7.91 7.79
C VAL A 27 9.21 9.18 7.41
N ALA A 28 8.68 10.36 7.74
CA ALA A 28 9.38 11.62 7.52
C ALA A 28 10.73 11.67 8.28
N GLU A 29 10.77 11.16 9.50
CA GLU A 29 11.96 11.12 10.36
C GLU A 29 12.91 9.96 10.03
N LEU A 30 12.49 8.95 9.25
CA LEU A 30 13.38 7.86 8.84
C LEU A 30 14.54 8.39 7.99
N PRO A 31 15.80 8.20 8.41
CA PRO A 31 16.95 8.56 7.59
C PRO A 31 17.01 7.77 6.28
N PRO A 32 17.57 8.31 5.19
CA PRO A 32 17.66 7.61 3.90
C PRO A 32 18.32 6.22 3.98
N GLU A 33 19.36 6.08 4.82
CA GLU A 33 20.03 4.81 5.06
C GLU A 33 19.15 3.79 5.79
N ARG A 34 18.19 4.25 6.60
CA ARG A 34 17.21 3.35 7.24
C ARG A 34 16.14 2.95 6.25
N ARG A 35 15.61 3.89 5.46
CA ARG A 35 14.59 3.60 4.43
C ARG A 35 15.05 2.52 3.46
N SER A 36 16.31 2.57 3.00
CA SER A 36 16.86 1.57 2.07
C SER A 36 17.04 0.16 2.67
N THR A 37 16.97 0.02 3.99
CA THR A 37 17.06 -1.29 4.66
C THR A 37 15.69 -1.95 4.89
N ILE A 38 14.60 -1.19 4.76
CA ILE A 38 13.24 -1.71 4.94
C ILE A 38 12.84 -2.41 3.64
N ARG A 39 12.81 -3.74 3.66
CA ARG A 39 12.45 -4.56 2.50
C ARG A 39 10.94 -4.58 2.22
N ALA A 40 10.15 -4.52 3.28
CA ALA A 40 8.69 -4.52 3.23
C ALA A 40 8.13 -3.94 4.52
N MET A 41 7.01 -3.25 4.42
CA MET A 41 6.12 -2.87 5.52
C MET A 41 4.80 -3.64 5.34
N VAL A 42 4.28 -4.23 6.40
CA VAL A 42 2.98 -4.90 6.41
C VAL A 42 2.18 -4.30 7.55
N LEU A 43 1.08 -3.66 7.20
CA LEU A 43 0.09 -3.10 8.12
C LEU A 43 -0.99 -4.14 8.40
N LEU A 44 -1.41 -4.21 9.65
CA LEU A 44 -2.56 -5.01 10.09
C LEU A 44 -3.58 -4.03 10.67
N ASP A 45 -4.68 -3.81 9.98
CA ASP A 45 -5.77 -2.98 10.47
C ASP A 45 -7.10 -3.74 10.43
N MET A 46 -7.90 -3.62 11.49
CA MET A 46 -9.22 -4.27 11.61
C MET A 46 -9.24 -5.79 11.31
N VAL A 47 -8.19 -6.52 11.68
CA VAL A 47 -8.00 -7.96 11.38
C VAL A 47 -8.72 -8.93 12.34
N GLY A 48 -9.63 -8.41 13.18
CA GLY A 48 -10.23 -9.16 14.28
C GLY A 48 -11.63 -9.74 14.02
N ASP A 49 -12.37 -9.24 13.03
CA ASP A 49 -13.80 -9.51 12.80
C ASP A 49 -14.14 -11.02 12.83
N ALA A 50 -15.22 -11.40 13.49
CA ALA A 50 -15.66 -12.79 13.57
C ALA A 50 -16.06 -13.42 12.23
N ASN A 51 -16.40 -12.60 11.24
CA ASN A 51 -16.68 -12.98 9.86
C ASN A 51 -15.64 -12.33 8.92
N LEU A 52 -14.35 -12.39 9.32
CA LEU A 52 -13.26 -11.70 8.64
C LEU A 52 -13.20 -12.00 7.13
N GLN A 53 -13.20 -10.95 6.32
CA GLN A 53 -12.97 -11.02 4.87
C GLN A 53 -11.92 -10.02 4.43
N LEU A 54 -10.73 -10.53 4.11
CA LEU A 54 -9.57 -9.75 3.69
C LEU A 54 -9.47 -9.78 2.17
N LYS A 55 -10.05 -8.77 1.52
CA LYS A 55 -9.80 -8.52 0.10
C LYS A 55 -8.44 -7.86 -0.10
N ARG A 56 -7.93 -7.95 -1.31
CA ARG A 56 -6.70 -7.25 -1.72
C ARG A 56 -6.94 -5.75 -1.77
N GLU A 57 -6.33 -5.01 -0.85
CA GLU A 57 -6.31 -3.54 -0.88
C GLU A 57 -5.57 -3.06 -2.14
N LEU A 58 -6.18 -2.11 -2.85
CA LEU A 58 -5.81 -1.79 -4.24
C LEU A 58 -4.47 -1.09 -4.40
N SER A 59 -4.00 -0.38 -3.37
CA SER A 59 -2.80 0.44 -3.44
C SER A 59 -1.53 -0.19 -2.88
N SER A 60 -1.70 -1.27 -2.13
CA SER A 60 -0.66 -2.13 -1.62
C SER A 60 0.24 -2.64 -2.75
N THR A 61 1.51 -2.85 -2.43
CA THR A 61 2.49 -3.37 -3.38
C THR A 61 2.11 -4.78 -3.81
N ARG A 62 1.79 -4.96 -5.10
CA ARG A 62 1.25 -6.21 -5.66
C ARG A 62 2.15 -7.41 -5.39
N SER A 63 3.45 -7.28 -5.60
CA SER A 63 4.39 -8.39 -5.39
C SER A 63 4.42 -8.88 -3.93
N LEU A 64 4.29 -7.95 -2.97
CA LEU A 64 4.21 -8.25 -1.54
C LEU A 64 2.86 -8.89 -1.18
N GLN A 65 1.77 -8.31 -1.70
CA GLN A 65 0.42 -8.84 -1.52
C GLN A 65 0.28 -10.25 -2.11
N ASP A 66 0.85 -10.50 -3.29
CA ASP A 66 0.89 -11.82 -3.93
C ASP A 66 1.56 -12.87 -3.06
N GLN A 67 2.71 -12.53 -2.47
CA GLN A 67 3.40 -13.47 -1.58
C GLN A 67 2.57 -13.79 -0.33
N VAL A 68 2.01 -12.78 0.33
CA VAL A 68 1.21 -12.96 1.54
C VAL A 68 -0.06 -13.78 1.26
N TRP A 69 -0.78 -13.47 0.17
CA TRP A 69 -1.98 -14.24 -0.22
C TRP A 69 -1.62 -15.66 -0.66
N SER A 70 -0.49 -15.87 -1.31
CA SER A 70 -0.03 -17.23 -1.64
C SER A 70 0.27 -18.05 -0.38
N ILE A 71 0.83 -17.44 0.66
CA ILE A 71 1.06 -18.10 1.95
C ILE A 71 -0.28 -18.43 2.60
N ALA A 72 -1.22 -17.49 2.64
CA ALA A 72 -2.56 -17.72 3.17
C ALA A 72 -3.26 -18.90 2.48
N ALA A 73 -3.25 -18.95 1.15
CA ALA A 73 -3.81 -20.07 0.40
C ALA A 73 -3.10 -21.40 0.73
N SER A 74 -1.77 -21.40 0.86
CA SER A 74 -1.02 -22.62 1.23
C SER A 74 -1.31 -23.14 2.64
N LEU A 75 -1.72 -22.24 3.54
CA LEU A 75 -2.13 -22.57 4.91
C LEU A 75 -3.63 -22.91 5.01
N GLY A 76 -4.38 -22.80 3.91
CA GLY A 76 -5.82 -23.08 3.87
C GLY A 76 -6.69 -21.96 4.43
N HIS A 77 -6.25 -20.71 4.29
CA HIS A 77 -6.99 -19.50 4.70
C HIS A 77 -7.48 -18.67 3.50
N ASP A 78 -7.75 -19.31 2.36
CA ASP A 78 -8.26 -18.66 1.14
C ASP A 78 -9.75 -18.28 1.22
N ASP A 79 -10.45 -18.74 2.25
CA ASP A 79 -11.79 -18.30 2.66
C ASP A 79 -11.78 -16.96 3.42
N VAL A 80 -10.67 -16.63 4.08
CA VAL A 80 -10.44 -15.35 4.77
C VAL A 80 -9.67 -14.38 3.87
N PHE A 81 -8.57 -14.81 3.25
CA PHE A 81 -7.74 -14.02 2.34
C PHE A 81 -8.23 -14.18 0.90
N LEU A 82 -9.16 -13.30 0.52
CA LEU A 82 -9.88 -13.39 -0.74
C LEU A 82 -9.03 -12.90 -1.92
N SER A 83 -9.07 -13.62 -3.03
CA SER A 83 -8.34 -13.25 -4.26
C SER A 83 -8.91 -12.01 -4.98
N SER A 84 -10.10 -11.55 -4.60
CA SER A 84 -10.72 -10.34 -5.13
C SER A 84 -10.08 -9.07 -4.58
N TYR A 85 -10.06 -8.03 -5.41
CA TYR A 85 -9.64 -6.69 -5.00
C TYR A 85 -10.80 -5.93 -4.35
N GLY A 86 -10.47 -5.19 -3.31
CA GLY A 86 -11.32 -4.18 -2.72
C GLY A 86 -11.00 -2.77 -3.25
N GLY A 87 -11.32 -1.77 -2.44
CA GLY A 87 -11.01 -0.37 -2.70
C GLY A 87 -9.54 -0.02 -2.42
N SER A 88 -9.19 1.22 -2.74
CA SER A 88 -7.95 1.83 -2.24
C SER A 88 -8.25 2.53 -0.93
N ILE A 89 -7.43 2.30 0.10
CA ILE A 89 -7.58 2.93 1.41
C ILE A 89 -6.41 3.91 1.65
N ILE A 90 -6.71 5.00 2.36
CA ILE A 90 -5.69 5.86 2.96
C ILE A 90 -5.47 5.29 4.35
N ASP A 91 -4.30 4.71 4.57
CA ASP A 91 -3.91 4.10 5.84
C ASP A 91 -2.38 4.24 6.02
N ASP A 92 -1.85 3.77 7.14
CA ASP A 92 -0.46 3.94 7.59
C ASP A 92 0.58 3.32 6.64
N HIS A 93 0.17 2.51 5.67
CA HIS A 93 1.05 2.02 4.60
C HIS A 93 1.38 3.10 3.56
N ARG A 94 0.56 4.16 3.44
CA ARG A 94 0.72 5.19 2.40
C ARG A 94 2.04 5.96 2.47
N PRO A 95 2.50 6.46 3.62
CA PRO A 95 3.77 7.19 3.68
C PRO A 95 4.97 6.32 3.26
N PHE A 96 4.90 5.00 3.49
CA PHE A 96 5.92 4.06 3.03
C PHE A 96 5.93 3.95 1.51
N LEU A 97 4.77 3.77 0.88
CA LEU A 97 4.63 3.73 -0.58
C LEU A 97 5.17 5.03 -1.22
N ASP A 98 4.84 6.18 -0.65
CA ASP A 98 5.23 7.51 -1.16
C ASP A 98 6.75 7.72 -1.17
N CYS A 99 7.48 7.03 -0.29
CA CYS A 99 8.95 7.06 -0.27
C CYS A 99 9.61 5.84 -0.94
N GLY A 100 8.84 5.03 -1.65
CA GLY A 100 9.33 3.88 -2.42
C GLY A 100 9.62 2.63 -1.59
N ILE A 101 9.11 2.55 -0.36
CA ILE A 101 9.17 1.33 0.45
C ILE A 101 7.96 0.46 0.08
N PRO A 102 8.16 -0.82 -0.31
CA PRO A 102 7.07 -1.76 -0.52
C PRO A 102 6.22 -1.88 0.74
N ALA A 103 4.93 -1.62 0.61
CA ALA A 103 4.00 -1.68 1.74
C ALA A 103 2.71 -2.40 1.36
N LEU A 104 2.15 -3.13 2.32
CA LEU A 104 0.91 -3.89 2.19
C LEU A 104 0.00 -3.54 3.36
N ASP A 105 -1.26 -3.33 3.05
CA ASP A 105 -2.33 -3.18 4.02
C ASP A 105 -3.24 -4.42 4.01
N ILE A 106 -3.41 -5.02 5.19
CA ILE A 106 -4.28 -6.18 5.44
C ILE A 106 -5.42 -5.69 6.31
N ILE A 107 -6.54 -5.37 5.64
CA ILE A 107 -7.70 -4.71 6.25
C ILE A 107 -9.02 -5.19 5.66
N GLN A 108 -10.05 -5.33 6.51
CA GLN A 108 -11.43 -5.52 6.09
C GLN A 108 -12.09 -4.17 5.78
N HIS A 109 -12.21 -3.83 4.49
CA HIS A 109 -12.59 -2.47 4.06
C HIS A 109 -13.65 -2.39 2.94
N ASP A 110 -14.02 -3.52 2.31
CA ASP A 110 -14.95 -3.51 1.18
C ASP A 110 -16.03 -4.59 1.31
N PRO A 111 -17.11 -4.33 2.07
CA PRO A 111 -17.34 -3.11 2.86
C PRO A 111 -16.59 -3.15 4.20
N PHE A 112 -16.40 -1.99 4.83
CA PHE A 112 -16.07 -1.93 6.24
C PHE A 112 -17.16 -2.64 7.08
N PRO A 113 -16.80 -3.24 8.23
CA PRO A 113 -17.77 -3.69 9.21
C PRO A 113 -18.74 -2.56 9.57
N TRP A 114 -20.02 -2.89 9.73
CA TRP A 114 -21.06 -1.89 10.02
C TRP A 114 -20.84 -1.13 11.33
N TYR A 115 -20.05 -1.70 12.25
CA TYR A 115 -19.73 -1.15 13.56
C TYR A 115 -18.45 -0.28 13.55
N TRP A 116 -17.75 -0.16 12.42
CA TRP A 116 -16.60 0.73 12.27
C TRP A 116 -16.97 2.18 12.62
N HIS A 117 -16.16 2.83 13.46
CA HIS A 117 -16.39 4.18 14.00
C HIS A 117 -17.72 4.31 14.77
N THR A 118 -18.14 3.25 15.45
CA THR A 118 -19.30 3.26 16.34
C THR A 118 -18.91 2.76 17.73
N LEU A 119 -19.80 2.99 18.71
CA LEU A 119 -19.62 2.43 20.06
C LEU A 119 -19.81 0.90 20.12
N GLU A 120 -20.22 0.28 19.01
CA GLU A 120 -20.38 -1.18 18.87
C GLU A 120 -19.10 -1.87 18.42
N ASP A 121 -18.02 -1.11 18.14
CA ASP A 121 -16.69 -1.66 17.91
C ASP A 121 -16.07 -2.12 19.24
N THR A 122 -16.53 -3.28 19.69
CA THR A 122 -16.15 -3.88 20.96
C THR A 122 -15.60 -5.30 20.75
N PRO A 123 -14.83 -5.84 21.72
CA PRO A 123 -14.18 -7.15 21.56
C PRO A 123 -15.11 -8.35 21.30
N ASP A 124 -16.42 -8.22 21.51
CA ASP A 124 -17.42 -9.26 21.19
C ASP A 124 -17.60 -9.46 19.67
N LYS A 125 -17.12 -8.53 18.84
CA LYS A 125 -17.07 -8.68 17.38
C LYS A 125 -15.82 -9.42 16.92
N CYS A 126 -14.85 -9.65 17.80
CA CYS A 126 -13.61 -10.32 17.45
C CYS A 126 -13.70 -11.84 17.60
N ALA A 127 -13.05 -12.58 16.71
CA ALA A 127 -12.88 -14.03 16.85
C ALA A 127 -11.41 -14.43 16.94
N ALA A 128 -11.11 -15.37 17.84
CA ALA A 128 -9.78 -15.95 17.98
C ALA A 128 -9.30 -16.63 16.68
N GLY A 129 -10.21 -17.26 15.93
CA GLY A 129 -9.90 -17.89 14.65
C GLY A 129 -9.41 -16.89 13.60
N SER A 130 -10.01 -15.71 13.53
CA SER A 130 -9.60 -14.64 12.61
C SER A 130 -8.19 -14.14 12.93
N LEU A 131 -7.94 -13.85 14.21
CA LEU A 131 -6.62 -13.41 14.68
C LEU A 131 -5.56 -14.51 14.50
N GLU A 132 -5.91 -15.78 14.71
CA GLU A 132 -5.01 -16.90 14.45
C GLU A 132 -4.67 -17.01 12.96
N ALA A 133 -5.66 -16.95 12.06
CA ALA A 133 -5.43 -17.03 10.63
C ALA A 133 -4.44 -15.96 10.16
N VAL A 134 -4.67 -14.71 10.54
CA VAL A 134 -3.77 -13.59 10.20
C VAL A 134 -2.40 -13.78 10.85
N GLY A 135 -2.36 -14.12 12.14
CA GLY A 135 -1.12 -14.37 12.87
C GLY A 135 -0.25 -15.45 12.23
N ARG A 136 -0.84 -16.58 11.83
CA ARG A 136 -0.15 -17.70 11.17
C ARG A 136 0.42 -17.32 9.81
N VAL A 137 -0.35 -16.57 9.02
CA VAL A 137 0.10 -16.09 7.71
C VAL A 137 1.30 -15.16 7.87
N ILE A 138 1.24 -14.21 8.79
CA ILE A 138 2.35 -13.27 9.04
C ILE A 138 3.56 -13.97 9.67
N GLU A 139 3.35 -14.90 10.60
CA GLU A 139 4.41 -15.75 11.16
C GLU A 139 5.16 -16.50 10.05
N ALA A 140 4.43 -17.17 9.16
CA ALA A 140 5.01 -17.90 8.03
C ALA A 140 5.71 -16.97 7.04
N PHE A 141 5.11 -15.80 6.73
CA PHE A 141 5.72 -14.79 5.86
C PHE A 141 7.05 -14.29 6.40
N VAL A 142 7.09 -13.91 7.68
CA VAL A 142 8.32 -13.43 8.33
C VAL A 142 9.38 -14.53 8.34
N ALA A 143 9.02 -15.77 8.66
CA ALA A 143 9.95 -16.91 8.67
C ALA A 143 10.54 -17.16 7.27
N GLN A 144 9.72 -17.15 6.20
CA GLN A 144 10.19 -17.35 4.84
C GLN A 144 11.11 -16.21 4.37
N THR A 145 10.70 -14.96 4.61
CA THR A 145 11.45 -13.76 4.17
C THR A 145 12.73 -13.53 4.99
N ALA A 146 12.85 -14.10 6.20
CA ALA A 146 14.08 -14.08 6.98
C ALA A 146 15.19 -14.96 6.37
N HIS A 147 14.82 -16.04 5.69
CA HIS A 147 15.78 -16.99 5.10
C HIS A 147 16.07 -16.76 3.61
N GLN A 148 15.33 -15.84 2.98
CA GLN A 148 15.42 -15.54 1.55
C GLN A 148 15.78 -14.08 1.30
N SER A 149 16.62 -13.84 0.29
CA SER A 149 16.91 -12.50 -0.23
C SER A 149 15.77 -11.97 -1.12
N THR A 150 14.52 -12.17 -0.70
CA THR A 150 13.35 -11.70 -1.43
C THR A 150 13.30 -10.17 -1.35
N THR A 151 13.20 -9.55 -2.52
CA THR A 151 12.92 -8.13 -2.69
C THR A 151 11.52 -7.98 -3.27
N PHE A 152 10.81 -6.96 -2.82
CA PHE A 152 9.52 -6.57 -3.38
C PHE A 152 9.76 -5.32 -4.18
N GLU A 153 9.47 -5.35 -5.47
CA GLU A 153 9.56 -4.14 -6.27
C GLU A 153 8.35 -3.27 -5.94
N PRO A 154 8.55 -1.98 -5.55
CA PRO A 154 7.46 -1.03 -5.49
C PRO A 154 6.73 -1.03 -6.82
N ASP A 155 5.40 -1.01 -6.77
CA ASP A 155 4.65 -0.81 -7.99
C ASP A 155 5.05 0.55 -8.55
N GLY A 156 5.70 0.55 -9.72
CA GLY A 156 6.10 1.80 -10.36
C GLY A 156 4.89 2.72 -10.42
N LEU A 157 5.09 4.02 -10.17
CA LEU A 157 4.11 5.03 -10.59
C LEU A 157 3.75 4.64 -12.01
N SER A 158 2.51 4.19 -12.21
CA SER A 158 1.97 3.97 -13.54
C SER A 158 2.30 5.26 -14.27
N ALA A 159 3.30 5.19 -15.14
CA ALA A 159 3.53 6.20 -16.13
C ALA A 159 2.31 6.05 -17.04
N GLY A 160 1.20 6.67 -16.63
CA GLY A 160 0.20 7.15 -17.56
C GLY A 160 0.90 7.93 -18.67
N PRO A 161 0.20 8.25 -19.77
CA PRO A 161 0.79 8.59 -21.08
C PRO A 161 1.68 9.86 -21.14
N VAL A 162 2.13 10.40 -20.01
CA VAL A 162 3.10 11.48 -19.86
C VAL A 162 4.43 11.15 -20.57
N VAL A 163 4.93 9.91 -20.49
CA VAL A 163 6.18 9.53 -21.19
C VAL A 163 6.03 9.58 -22.71
N LEU A 164 4.84 9.26 -23.24
CA LEU A 164 4.58 9.34 -24.69
C LEU A 164 4.45 10.79 -25.18
N THR A 165 4.03 11.71 -24.32
CA THR A 165 3.81 13.12 -24.69
C THR A 165 5.14 13.85 -24.93
N LEU A 166 6.18 13.54 -24.15
CA LEU A 166 7.53 14.13 -24.34
C LEU A 166 8.21 13.64 -25.62
N ALA A 167 7.98 12.38 -26.03
CA ALA A 167 8.56 11.82 -27.25
C ALA A 167 7.98 12.42 -28.55
N ILE A 168 6.74 12.92 -28.52
CA ILE A 168 6.08 13.54 -29.68
C ILE A 168 6.32 15.06 -29.71
N ALA A 169 6.41 15.73 -28.57
CA ALA A 169 6.58 17.19 -28.50
C ALA A 169 7.94 17.67 -29.05
N ALA A 170 9.03 16.94 -28.78
CA ALA A 170 10.37 17.32 -29.25
C ALA A 170 10.49 17.37 -30.80
N PRO A 171 10.08 16.36 -31.58
CA PRO A 171 10.17 16.42 -33.03
C PRO A 171 9.20 17.46 -33.65
N VAL A 172 8.02 17.69 -33.06
CA VAL A 172 7.08 18.73 -33.53
C VAL A 172 7.64 20.14 -33.29
N LEU A 173 8.23 20.40 -32.12
CA LEU A 173 8.85 21.69 -31.82
C LEU A 173 10.06 21.96 -32.74
N VAL A 174 10.90 20.95 -32.98
CA VAL A 174 12.03 21.05 -33.92
C VAL A 174 11.54 21.29 -35.35
N ALA A 175 10.48 20.61 -35.80
CA ALA A 175 9.90 20.82 -37.13
C ALA A 175 9.28 22.22 -37.28
N VAL A 176 8.57 22.72 -36.27
CA VAL A 176 7.98 24.07 -36.27
C VAL A 176 9.07 25.15 -36.28
N LEU A 177 10.14 24.98 -35.49
CA LEU A 177 11.27 25.90 -35.49
C LEU A 177 12.03 25.85 -36.83
N TYR A 178 12.26 24.66 -37.38
CA TYR A 178 12.88 24.49 -38.70
C TYR A 178 12.09 25.18 -39.82
N LEU A 179 10.76 25.02 -39.84
CA LEU A 179 9.89 25.66 -40.83
C LEU A 179 9.78 27.18 -40.65
N ARG A 180 9.86 27.71 -39.42
CA ARG A 180 9.91 29.16 -39.17
C ARG A 180 11.21 29.80 -39.63
N CYS A 181 12.35 29.13 -39.45
CA CYS A 181 13.66 29.62 -39.90
C CYS A 181 13.84 29.58 -41.43
N ARG A 182 13.00 28.83 -42.17
CA ARG A 182 13.16 28.63 -43.61
C ARG A 182 12.25 29.49 -44.50
N ARG A 183 11.53 30.48 -43.96
CA ARG A 183 10.82 31.46 -44.83
C ARG A 183 11.84 32.21 -45.68
N PRO A 184 11.84 32.06 -47.02
CA PRO A 184 12.69 32.85 -47.89
C PRO A 184 12.25 34.31 -47.79
N GLY A 185 13.19 35.22 -47.58
CA GLY A 185 12.91 36.65 -47.68
C GLY A 185 12.40 36.98 -49.08
N HIS A 186 11.14 37.40 -49.17
CA HIS A 186 10.61 38.04 -50.37
C HIS A 186 11.28 39.41 -50.52
N LYS A 187 12.06 39.56 -51.58
CA LYS A 187 12.25 40.84 -52.26
C LYS A 187 11.00 41.17 -53.06
#